data_AF-A0A962T2K3-F1
#
_entry.id   AF-A0A962T2K3-F1
#
_cell.length_a   1.000
_cell.length_b   1.000
_cell.length_c   1.000
_cell.angle_alpha   90.00
_cell.angle_beta   90.00
_cell.angle_gamma   90.00
#
_symmetry.space_group_name_H-M   'P 1'
#
loop_
_entity.id
_entity.type
_entity.pdbx_description
1 polymer ?
#
loop_
_entity_poly.entity_id
_entity_poly.type
_entity_poly.pdbx_seq_one_letter_code
_entity_poly.pdbx_strand_id
1 'polypeptide(L)'
;MTVDTLTTLEIPQGILDAAHLSVADLRLELALALYAQQRLSLGKARELAGLSLWEFRQWLGLRRIEAHYDTDDLQDDLNTLRALGRLE
;
A
#
# COMPACT_ATOMS: atom_id res chain seq x y z
N MET A 1 -5.23 21.46 4.61
CA MET A 1 -6.05 20.82 3.56
C MET A 1 -5.11 20.36 2.46
N THR A 2 -4.64 19.12 2.52
CA THR A 2 -3.95 18.49 1.39
C THR A 2 -5.03 18.19 0.35
N VAL A 3 -4.89 18.75 -0.85
CA VAL A 3 -5.79 18.43 -1.96
C VAL A 3 -5.42 17.03 -2.46
N ASP A 4 -6.24 16.04 -2.15
CA ASP A 4 -6.13 14.71 -2.75
C ASP A 4 -6.29 14.85 -4.26
N THR A 5 -5.15 14.84 -4.97
CA THR A 5 -5.09 15.07 -6.40
C THR A 5 -5.23 13.72 -7.08
N LEU A 6 -6.36 13.50 -7.75
CA LEU A 6 -6.60 12.26 -8.50
C LEU A 6 -5.69 12.22 -9.73
N THR A 7 -4.83 11.21 -9.80
CA THR A 7 -3.95 10.96 -10.94
C THR A 7 -4.44 9.73 -11.69
N THR A 8 -4.69 9.86 -13.00
CA THR A 8 -5.18 8.75 -13.84
C THR A 8 -3.99 8.03 -14.48
N LEU A 9 -3.99 6.70 -14.40
CA LEU A 9 -3.04 5.82 -15.08
C LEU A 9 -3.80 5.01 -16.14
N GLU A 10 -3.40 5.14 -17.41
CA GLU A 10 -4.01 4.41 -18.52
C GLU A 10 -3.17 3.17 -18.86
N ILE A 11 -3.82 2.01 -18.94
CA ILE A 11 -3.18 0.74 -19.24
C ILE A 11 -3.95 0.06 -20.37
N PRO A 12 -3.28 -0.37 -21.45
CA PRO A 12 -3.96 -1.09 -22.54
C PRO A 12 -4.58 -2.39 -22.03
N GLN A 13 -5.84 -2.66 -22.42
CA GLN A 13 -6.53 -3.88 -22.02
C GLN A 13 -5.77 -5.15 -22.44
N GLY A 14 -5.15 -5.15 -23.63
CA GLY A 14 -4.36 -6.28 -24.09
C GLY A 14 -3.21 -6.68 -23.16
N ILE A 15 -2.67 -5.75 -22.34
CA ILE A 15 -1.67 -6.09 -21.32
C ILE A 15 -2.31 -6.74 -20.10
N LEU A 16 -3.46 -6.25 -19.64
CA LEU A 16 -4.24 -6.86 -18.55
C LEU A 16 -4.68 -8.28 -18.93
N ASP A 17 -5.19 -8.46 -20.15
CA ASP A 17 -5.60 -9.75 -20.68
C ASP A 17 -4.42 -10.73 -20.79
N ALA A 18 -3.28 -10.27 -21.32
CA ALA A 18 -2.07 -11.10 -21.43
C ALA A 18 -1.48 -11.48 -20.06
N ALA A 19 -1.62 -10.60 -19.06
CA ALA A 19 -1.20 -10.88 -17.69
C ALA A 19 -2.23 -11.70 -16.90
N HIS A 20 -3.44 -11.90 -17.44
CA HIS A 20 -4.58 -12.48 -16.73
C HIS A 20 -4.88 -11.78 -15.40
N LEU A 21 -4.75 -10.44 -15.38
CA LEU A 21 -4.97 -9.62 -14.19
C LEU A 21 -6.23 -8.77 -14.37
N SER A 22 -7.02 -8.64 -13.29
CA SER A 22 -8.02 -7.59 -13.20
C SER A 22 -7.39 -6.27 -12.74
N VAL A 23 -8.13 -5.16 -12.89
CA VAL A 23 -7.70 -3.86 -12.34
C VAL A 23 -7.49 -3.93 -10.82
N ALA A 24 -8.30 -4.74 -10.12
CA ALA A 24 -8.16 -4.96 -8.68
C ALA A 24 -6.87 -5.72 -8.36
N ASP A 25 -6.53 -6.76 -9.14
CA ASP A 25 -5.28 -7.52 -8.96
C ASP A 25 -4.07 -6.65 -9.23
N LEU A 26 -4.12 -5.82 -10.28
CA LEU A 26 -3.05 -4.89 -10.61
C LEU A 26 -2.84 -3.86 -9.49
N ARG A 27 -3.94 -3.31 -8.94
CA ARG A 27 -3.91 -2.36 -7.84
C ARG A 27 -3.30 -2.98 -6.58
N LEU A 28 -3.61 -4.24 -6.31
CA LEU A 28 -3.02 -5.02 -5.24
C LEU A 28 -1.51 -5.29 -5.47
N GLU A 29 -1.13 -5.76 -6.65
CA GLU A 29 0.27 -6.02 -7.01
C GLU A 29 1.10 -4.74 -6.92
N LEU A 30 0.56 -3.61 -7.37
CA LEU A 30 1.22 -2.31 -7.26
C LEU A 30 1.43 -1.91 -5.79
N ALA A 31 0.41 -2.08 -4.95
CA ALA A 31 0.52 -1.80 -3.52
C ALA A 31 1.56 -2.68 -2.83
N LEU A 32 1.57 -3.98 -3.12
CA LEU A 32 2.54 -4.93 -2.56
C LEU A 32 3.95 -4.63 -3.05
N ALA A 33 4.14 -4.34 -4.33
CA ALA A 33 5.44 -4.02 -4.91
C ALA A 33 6.01 -2.72 -4.33
N LEU A 34 5.19 -1.68 -4.16
CA LEU A 34 5.61 -0.41 -3.57
C LEU A 34 5.93 -0.55 -2.07
N TYR A 35 5.19 -1.39 -1.35
CA TYR A 35 5.51 -1.71 0.04
C TYR A 35 6.83 -2.50 0.16
N ALA A 36 7.01 -3.54 -0.66
CA ALA A 36 8.22 -4.35 -0.68
C ALA A 36 9.48 -3.53 -1.04
N GLN A 37 9.32 -2.48 -1.85
CA GLN A 37 10.40 -1.52 -2.18
C GLN A 37 10.58 -0.40 -1.15
N GLN A 38 9.85 -0.44 -0.03
CA GLN A 38 9.79 0.61 1.00
C GLN A 38 9.51 2.02 0.44
N ARG A 39 8.70 2.08 -0.62
CA ARG A 39 8.22 3.34 -1.23
C ARG A 39 6.91 3.81 -0.61
N LEU A 40 6.12 2.88 -0.08
CA LEU A 40 4.89 3.16 0.65
C LEU A 40 4.93 2.51 2.03
N SER A 41 4.45 3.24 3.04
CA SER A 41 4.16 2.68 4.35
C SER A 41 3.00 1.68 4.26
N LEU A 42 2.87 0.80 5.26
CA LEU A 42 1.80 -0.19 5.34
C LEU A 42 0.41 0.45 5.22
N GLY A 43 0.21 1.62 5.84
CA GLY A 43 -1.03 2.39 5.80
C GLY A 43 -1.40 2.87 4.39
N LYS A 44 -0.45 3.45 3.66
CA LYS A 44 -0.66 3.93 2.28
C LYS A 44 -0.79 2.76 1.29
N ALA A 45 -0.03 1.69 1.49
CA ALA A 45 -0.09 0.52 0.64
C ALA A 45 -1.45 -0.20 0.76
N ARG A 46 -1.99 -0.38 1.98
CA ARG A 46 -3.34 -0.97 2.15
C ARG A 46 -4.44 -0.08 1.58
N GLU A 47 -4.30 1.25 1.70
CA GLU A 47 -5.25 2.21 1.12
C GLU A 47 -5.21 2.14 -0.41
N LEU A 48 -4.01 2.06 -0.98
CA LEU A 48 -3.83 1.80 -2.40
C LEU A 48 -4.42 0.45 -2.78
N ALA A 49 -4.30 -0.62 -2.00
CA ALA A 49 -4.93 -1.90 -2.32
C ALA A 49 -6.46 -1.90 -2.15
N GLY A 50 -7.03 -0.94 -1.41
CA GLY A 50 -8.44 -0.95 -1.02
C GLY A 50 -8.79 -2.09 -0.05
N LEU A 51 -7.80 -2.60 0.69
CA LEU A 51 -7.94 -3.73 1.60
C LEU A 51 -7.90 -3.28 3.07
N SER A 52 -8.51 -4.08 3.94
CA SER A 52 -8.30 -3.95 5.37
C SER A 52 -6.85 -4.28 5.74
N LEU A 53 -6.40 -3.78 6.90
CA LEU A 53 -5.06 -4.07 7.42
C LEU A 53 -4.81 -5.58 7.56
N TRP A 54 -5.83 -6.34 7.97
CA TRP A 54 -5.72 -7.77 8.17
C TRP A 54 -5.59 -8.51 6.83
N GLU A 55 -6.41 -8.18 5.85
CA GLU A 55 -6.32 -8.74 4.49
C GLU A 55 -4.96 -8.43 3.85
N PHE A 56 -4.48 -7.19 3.98
CA PHE A 56 -3.18 -6.81 3.43
C PHE A 56 -2.03 -7.62 4.06
N ARG A 57 -2.07 -7.86 5.38
CA ARG A 57 -1.10 -8.73 6.07
C ARG A 57 -1.17 -10.18 5.60
N GLN A 58 -2.35 -10.71 5.31
CA GLN A 58 -2.49 -12.06 4.73
C GLN A 58 -1.78 -12.13 3.36
N TRP A 59 -1.95 -11.11 2.52
CA TRP A 59 -1.28 -11.04 1.22
C TRP A 59 0.23 -10.94 1.31
N LEU A 60 0.76 -10.16 2.26
CA LEU A 60 2.20 -10.10 2.54
C LEU A 60 2.73 -11.49 2.94
N GLY A 61 2.03 -12.19 3.83
CA GLY A 61 2.37 -13.55 4.24
C GLY A 61 2.33 -14.56 3.08
N LEU A 62 1.31 -14.48 2.21
CA LEU A 62 1.15 -15.36 1.05
C LEU A 62 2.29 -15.16 0.02
N ARG A 63 2.72 -13.91 -0.18
CA ARG A 63 3.80 -13.56 -1.11
C ARG A 63 5.20 -13.68 -0.51
N ARG A 64 5.33 -14.09 0.77
CA ARG A 64 6.60 -14.09 1.53
C ARG A 64 7.32 -12.74 1.45
N ILE A 65 6.56 -11.66 1.36
CA ILE A 65 7.12 -10.32 1.54
C ILE A 65 7.35 -10.24 3.04
N GLU A 66 8.62 -10.26 3.45
CA GLU A 66 8.98 -10.11 4.85
C GLU A 66 8.25 -8.88 5.37
N ALA A 67 7.45 -9.07 6.42
CA ALA A 67 6.86 -7.99 7.18
C ALA A 67 8.02 -7.30 7.89
N HIS A 68 8.77 -6.50 7.12
CA HIS A 68 9.71 -5.55 7.64
C HIS A 68 8.85 -4.53 8.37
N TYR A 69 8.60 -4.80 9.65
CA TYR A 69 8.17 -3.79 10.62
C TYR A 69 9.36 -2.86 10.79
N ASP A 70 9.58 -2.05 9.75
CA ASP A 70 10.76 -1.23 9.60
C ASP A 70 10.51 0.13 10.25
N THR A 71 11.58 0.90 10.43
CA THR A 71 11.56 2.22 11.07
C THR A 71 10.53 3.20 10.51
N ASP A 72 10.04 3.00 9.28
CA ASP A 72 8.95 3.79 8.67
C ASP A 72 7.57 3.53 9.31
N ASP A 73 7.24 2.29 9.70
CA ASP A 73 6.01 1.99 10.46
C ASP A 73 6.06 2.68 11.84
N LEU A 74 7.25 2.73 12.46
CA LEU A 74 7.46 3.49 13.70
C LEU A 74 7.30 5.00 13.47
N GLN A 75 7.78 5.52 12.33
CA GLN A 75 7.69 6.95 12.00
C GLN A 75 6.24 7.37 11.69
N ASP A 76 5.45 6.52 11.06
CA ASP A 76 4.03 6.73 10.79
C ASP A 76 3.20 6.65 12.09
N ASP A 77 3.52 5.72 13.00
CA ASP A 77 2.96 5.67 14.35
C ASP A 77 3.34 6.92 15.16
N LEU A 78 4.60 7.37 15.10
CA LEU A 78 5.05 8.61 15.74
C LEU A 78 4.35 9.85 15.16
N ASN A 79 4.09 9.88 13.85
CA ASN A 79 3.34 10.95 13.22
C ASN A 79 1.86 10.92 13.65
N THR A 80 1.28 9.73 13.76
CA THR A 80 -0.09 9.52 14.25
C THR A 80 -0.21 9.94 15.71
N LEU A 81 0.76 9.59 16.56
CA LEU A 81 0.78 9.96 17.98
C LEU A 81 1.03 11.47 18.18
N ARG A 82 1.86 12.10 17.33
CA ARG A 82 2.03 13.56 17.30
C ARG A 82 0.75 14.27 16.85
N ALA A 83 0.08 13.76 15.82
CA ALA A 83 -1.21 14.31 15.37
C ALA A 83 -2.32 14.18 16.43
N LEU A 84 -2.25 13.14 17.27
CA LEU A 84 -3.16 12.93 18.40
C LEU A 84 -2.71 13.65 19.69
N GLY A 85 -1.62 14.42 19.67
CA GLY A 85 -1.10 15.16 20.82
C GLY A 85 -0.62 14.28 21.98
N ARG A 86 -0.26 13.03 21.71
CA ARG A 86 0.21 12.05 22.71
C ARG A 86 1.74 11.91 22.79
N LEU A 87 2.46 12.63 21.94
CA LEU A 87 3.91 12.74 21.95
C LEU A 87 4.27 14.21 21.75
N GLU A 88 4.97 14.79 22.74
CA GLU A 88 5.52 16.15 22.71
C GLU A 88 6.91 16.18 22.07
#